data_AF-A0A7J3I2P7-F1
#
_entry.id   AF-A0A7J3I2P7-F1
#
_cell.length_a   1.000
_cell.length_b   1.000
_cell.length_c   1.000
_cell.angle_alpha   90.00
_cell.angle_beta   90.00
_cell.angle_gamma   90.00
#
_symmetry.space_group_name_H-M   'P 1'
#
loop_
_entity.id
_entity.type
_entity.pdbx_description
1 polymer ?
#
loop_
_entity_poly.entity_id
_entity_poly.type
_entity_poly.pdbx_seq_one_letter_code
_entity_poly.pdbx_strand_id
1 'polypeptide(L)'
;MLIGDKIYMTYTAYDGLNARVALTSISVDDFLAGRWDKWSYPVIISPYDVFDKNSCIFPEKYMDSFIVVHRMGDCIDYELRENLDFTGKPLKHHSWIFPRKGMWDSRKVGIGPPPIKIREGWLLFYHGVSEEGVYRVGVLLLDPENPLRVIARSEEPLMEPEEWYERWGQVPNVVFPCGAVLIEDTIFLYYGGADTVVGVATISVRDVLRHLGVEPAPEWVTLEGFIPGAPLTLPSVMMSLDGRSFRVEEAYRAVLDRRKREFEKFIFERLRLPRDASSSKIIEAVKSIMLRLEEELGKVFQGDLYSVDGVKRFVDSVLSYFPHGETFALKTEVAQQILKDNPPINLPSKFGCNLIEEIPCEYCDILALASFSEGREYDNRIWRWLESNAKPDHFEQVSIKPIVVEHELLPMVLELREGTAISRLTGRVIVSTLKAGVGGEFPRLRAFIRIAKHIVELERFGEMWKSFVGKRKFGVSVANSIREHWGVEALSAHSIFENKNHRIFVERLKKTVEKLKEEGHTSLAEAIENMIACYHLASTLPDGTFLPCSAWTWTLHSYRGGKGTPPAFIAYVERDWATRDLLDEIFRRAGISEEELDKTVTELIRRGKEPENIVKQFFE
;
A
#
# COMPACT_ATOMS: atom_id res chain seq x y z
N MET A 1 31.80 -18.13 -1.69
CA MET A 1 30.65 -17.39 -1.11
C MET A 1 31.07 -15.97 -0.79
N LEU A 2 30.31 -14.96 -1.22
CA LEU A 2 30.54 -13.55 -0.89
C LEU A 2 29.78 -13.21 0.42
N ILE A 3 30.49 -12.70 1.42
CA ILE A 3 29.91 -12.21 2.68
C ILE A 3 30.57 -10.87 2.99
N GLY A 4 29.79 -9.79 2.94
CA GLY A 4 30.34 -8.43 3.00
C GLY A 4 31.26 -8.16 1.81
N ASP A 5 32.48 -7.74 2.08
CA ASP A 5 33.53 -7.43 1.09
C ASP A 5 34.53 -8.58 0.87
N LYS A 6 34.23 -9.78 1.39
CA LYS A 6 35.12 -10.95 1.32
C LYS A 6 34.48 -12.14 0.63
N ILE A 7 35.29 -12.83 -0.16
CA ILE A 7 35.00 -14.13 -0.74
C ILE A 7 35.57 -15.20 0.18
N TYR A 8 34.71 -16.04 0.73
CA TYR A 8 35.06 -17.25 1.46
C TYR A 8 34.98 -18.46 0.55
N MET A 9 35.99 -19.32 0.59
CA MET A 9 36.06 -20.57 -0.17
C MET A 9 36.26 -21.74 0.77
N THR A 10 35.34 -22.68 0.72
CA THR A 10 35.44 -24.00 1.33
C THR A 10 35.85 -25.02 0.26
N TYR A 11 36.78 -25.91 0.58
CA TYR A 11 37.20 -26.97 -0.35
C TYR A 11 37.68 -28.21 0.40
N THR A 12 37.67 -29.36 -0.26
CA THR A 12 38.23 -30.59 0.33
C THR A 12 39.75 -30.57 0.23
N ALA A 13 40.43 -30.61 1.37
CA ALA A 13 41.84 -30.90 1.50
C ALA A 13 42.04 -32.41 1.75
N TYR A 14 42.81 -33.07 0.89
CA TYR A 14 43.13 -34.50 1.00
C TYR A 14 44.62 -34.67 1.22
N ASP A 15 45.01 -35.29 2.33
CA ASP A 15 46.41 -35.53 2.71
C ASP A 15 46.93 -36.91 2.29
N GLY A 16 46.17 -37.63 1.44
CA GLY A 16 46.46 -39.01 1.05
C GLY A 16 45.85 -40.06 1.99
N LEU A 17 45.36 -39.66 3.16
CA LEU A 17 44.69 -40.53 4.14
C LEU A 17 43.26 -40.09 4.41
N ASN A 18 43.06 -38.82 4.77
CA ASN A 18 41.77 -38.25 5.17
C ASN A 18 41.36 -37.09 4.27
N ALA A 19 40.09 -37.08 3.86
CA ALA A 19 39.48 -35.93 3.20
C ALA A 19 38.80 -35.06 4.26
N ARG A 20 39.24 -33.80 4.39
CA ARG A 20 38.72 -32.82 5.35
C ARG A 20 38.36 -31.52 4.65
N VAL A 21 37.53 -30.69 5.28
CA VAL A 21 37.18 -29.37 4.74
C VAL A 21 38.20 -28.33 5.21
N ALA A 22 38.67 -27.53 4.28
CA ALA A 22 39.48 -26.34 4.51
C ALA A 22 38.67 -25.07 4.19
N LEU A 23 38.93 -23.99 4.93
CA LEU A 23 38.37 -22.66 4.72
C LEU A 23 39.49 -21.66 4.45
N THR A 24 39.32 -20.83 3.43
CA THR A 24 40.18 -19.67 3.13
C THR A 24 39.30 -18.50 2.68
N SER A 25 39.87 -17.28 2.66
CA SER A 25 39.19 -16.07 2.23
C SER A 25 40.11 -15.08 1.53
N ILE A 26 39.53 -14.22 0.70
CA ILE A 26 40.20 -13.10 0.02
C ILE A 26 39.22 -11.92 -0.07
N SER A 27 39.70 -10.68 -0.11
CA SER A 27 38.83 -9.53 -0.37
C SER A 27 38.34 -9.53 -1.82
N VAL A 28 37.17 -8.94 -2.08
CA VAL A 28 36.66 -8.77 -3.44
C VAL A 28 37.62 -7.94 -4.29
N ASP A 29 38.19 -6.88 -3.73
CA ASP A 29 39.13 -6.01 -4.44
C ASP A 29 40.42 -6.74 -4.84
N ASP A 30 40.96 -7.59 -3.97
CA ASP A 30 42.13 -8.41 -4.27
C ASP A 30 41.81 -9.48 -5.33
N PHE A 31 40.64 -10.11 -5.23
CA PHE A 31 40.19 -11.11 -6.19
C PHE A 31 40.01 -10.51 -7.59
N LEU A 32 39.31 -9.37 -7.70
CA LEU A 32 39.08 -8.69 -8.98
C LEU A 32 40.39 -8.13 -9.59
N ALA A 33 41.33 -7.73 -8.75
CA ALA A 33 42.64 -7.27 -9.19
C ALA A 33 43.66 -8.41 -9.47
N GLY A 34 43.25 -9.68 -9.31
CA GLY A 34 44.11 -10.84 -9.55
C GLY A 34 45.27 -10.99 -8.57
N ARG A 35 45.16 -10.45 -7.34
CA ARG A 35 46.18 -10.54 -6.28
C ARG A 35 46.06 -11.84 -5.50
N TRP A 36 46.36 -12.96 -6.16
CA TRP A 36 46.18 -14.30 -5.60
C TRP A 36 47.09 -14.61 -4.40
N ASP A 37 48.16 -13.84 -4.16
CA ASP A 37 48.98 -13.96 -2.95
C ASP A 37 48.26 -13.47 -1.67
N LYS A 38 47.08 -12.85 -1.81
CA LYS A 38 46.29 -12.30 -0.69
C LYS A 38 45.26 -13.27 -0.10
N TRP A 39 45.17 -14.50 -0.61
CA TRP A 39 44.38 -15.54 0.06
C TRP A 39 44.89 -15.77 1.48
N SER A 40 43.98 -15.82 2.45
CA SER A 40 44.32 -16.17 3.83
C SER A 40 44.85 -17.60 3.90
N TYR A 41 45.74 -17.87 4.85
CA TYR A 41 46.21 -19.24 5.06
C TYR A 41 45.02 -20.18 5.32
N PRO A 42 44.90 -21.32 4.62
CA PRO A 42 43.77 -22.23 4.80
C PRO A 42 43.73 -22.83 6.20
N VAL A 43 42.54 -22.85 6.80
CA VAL A 43 42.29 -23.47 8.10
C VAL A 43 41.48 -24.75 7.88
N ILE A 44 41.95 -25.87 8.44
CA ILE A 44 41.16 -27.11 8.43
C ILE A 44 40.02 -26.96 9.44
N ILE A 45 38.79 -27.04 8.95
CA ILE A 45 37.59 -26.81 9.74
C ILE A 45 36.89 -28.12 10.15
N SER A 46 37.31 -29.27 9.63
CA SER A 46 36.79 -30.58 10.02
C SER A 46 37.64 -31.25 11.13
N PRO A 47 37.06 -32.18 11.92
CA PRO A 47 37.81 -33.03 12.84
C PRO A 47 38.91 -33.84 12.14
N TYR A 48 39.94 -34.24 12.89
CA TYR A 48 41.13 -34.89 12.33
C TYR A 48 40.87 -36.30 11.78
N ASP A 49 39.96 -37.05 12.39
CA ASP A 49 39.68 -38.47 12.17
C ASP A 49 38.32 -38.74 11.51
N VAL A 50 37.66 -37.70 10.99
CA VAL A 50 36.34 -37.79 10.36
C VAL A 50 36.43 -37.34 8.91
N PHE A 51 35.97 -38.20 7.98
CA PHE A 51 35.85 -37.84 6.58
C PHE A 51 34.76 -36.79 6.40
N ASP A 52 35.12 -35.67 5.79
CA ASP A 52 34.22 -34.55 5.58
C ASP A 52 34.50 -33.87 4.24
N LYS A 53 33.43 -33.60 3.49
CA LYS A 53 33.47 -33.02 2.14
C LYS A 53 32.24 -32.14 1.91
N ASN A 54 32.09 -31.61 0.70
CA ASN A 54 30.87 -30.96 0.24
C ASN A 54 30.43 -29.86 1.21
N SER A 55 31.27 -28.85 1.40
CA SER A 55 30.98 -27.78 2.35
C SER A 55 30.74 -26.46 1.65
N CYS A 56 29.79 -25.69 2.18
CA CYS A 56 29.57 -24.30 1.81
C CYS A 56 29.11 -23.49 3.02
N ILE A 57 29.06 -22.18 2.86
CA ILE A 57 28.52 -21.26 3.85
C ILE A 57 27.31 -20.58 3.20
N PHE A 58 26.22 -20.44 3.95
CA PHE A 58 25.08 -19.64 3.50
C PHE A 58 25.50 -18.17 3.28
N PRO A 59 24.92 -17.47 2.29
CA PRO A 59 25.26 -16.07 2.02
C PRO A 59 24.76 -15.12 3.12
N GLU A 60 23.75 -15.52 3.90
CA GLU A 60 23.17 -14.73 4.98
C GLU A 60 23.23 -15.48 6.32
N LYS A 61 23.21 -14.70 7.41
CA LYS A 61 23.14 -15.22 8.78
C LYS A 61 21.72 -15.61 9.15
N TYR A 62 21.59 -16.61 10.01
CA TYR A 62 20.33 -17.00 10.67
C TYR A 62 20.51 -16.87 12.19
N MET A 63 19.63 -16.11 12.85
CA MET A 63 19.74 -15.79 14.29
C MET A 63 21.17 -15.33 14.66
N ASP A 64 21.68 -14.35 13.91
CA ASP A 64 23.05 -13.78 14.02
C ASP A 64 24.21 -14.76 13.81
N SER A 65 23.93 -16.01 13.44
CA SER A 65 24.92 -17.07 13.21
C SER A 65 25.09 -17.39 11.73
N PHE A 66 26.32 -17.69 11.32
CA PHE A 66 26.64 -18.31 10.04
C PHE A 66 26.14 -19.76 10.03
N ILE A 67 25.59 -20.19 8.90
CA ILE A 67 25.25 -21.59 8.65
C ILE A 67 26.35 -22.17 7.78
N VAL A 68 27.09 -23.14 8.32
CA VAL A 68 28.12 -23.88 7.58
C VAL A 68 27.59 -25.27 7.30
N VAL A 69 27.35 -25.56 6.03
CA VAL A 69 26.89 -26.86 5.56
C VAL A 69 28.10 -27.70 5.21
N HIS A 70 28.07 -29.00 5.49
CA HIS A 70 29.14 -29.94 5.21
C HIS A 70 28.57 -31.38 5.15
N ARG A 71 29.42 -32.41 5.11
CA ARG A 71 28.97 -33.79 4.88
C ARG A 71 29.93 -34.77 5.55
N MET A 72 29.65 -35.10 6.82
CA MET A 72 30.27 -36.22 7.54
C MET A 72 29.36 -37.47 7.42
N GLY A 73 29.88 -38.57 6.88
CA GLY A 73 29.06 -39.75 6.59
C GLY A 73 28.31 -39.63 5.26
N ASP A 74 27.02 -39.98 5.20
CA ASP A 74 26.25 -40.02 3.94
C ASP A 74 25.12 -38.96 3.87
N CYS A 75 25.00 -38.12 4.90
CA CYS A 75 23.98 -37.08 5.04
C CYS A 75 24.58 -35.68 4.84
N ILE A 76 23.77 -34.72 4.40
CA ILE A 76 24.13 -33.30 4.50
C ILE A 76 23.97 -32.88 5.97
N ASP A 77 25.04 -32.31 6.52
CA ASP A 77 25.12 -31.79 7.89
C ASP A 77 25.19 -30.25 7.87
N TYR A 78 24.91 -29.62 9.02
CA TYR A 78 25.13 -28.17 9.20
C TYR A 78 25.62 -27.83 10.60
N GLU A 79 26.30 -26.69 10.76
CA GLU A 79 26.57 -26.10 12.07
C GLU A 79 26.30 -24.59 12.05
N LEU A 80 25.73 -24.09 13.16
CA LEU A 80 25.59 -22.65 13.41
C LEU A 80 26.83 -22.11 14.12
N ARG A 81 27.39 -21.02 13.60
CA ARG A 81 28.60 -20.39 14.14
C ARG A 81 28.41 -18.89 14.27
N GLU A 82 28.73 -18.31 15.43
CA GLU A 82 28.69 -16.85 15.61
C GLU A 82 29.68 -16.12 14.69
N ASN A 83 30.83 -16.75 14.44
CA ASN A 83 31.89 -16.27 13.57
C ASN A 83 32.56 -17.42 12.80
N LEU A 84 33.32 -17.08 11.74
CA LEU A 84 34.03 -18.04 10.89
C LEU A 84 35.46 -18.31 11.35
N ASP A 85 35.77 -18.13 12.65
CA ASP A 85 37.03 -18.58 13.25
C ASP A 85 36.90 -20.04 13.69
N PHE A 86 37.77 -20.89 13.15
CA PHE A 86 37.81 -22.33 13.41
C PHE A 86 39.02 -22.76 14.25
N THR A 87 39.78 -21.80 14.79
CA THR A 87 40.95 -22.07 15.62
C THR A 87 40.57 -22.91 16.85
N GLY A 88 41.00 -24.17 16.86
CA GLY A 88 40.75 -25.12 17.96
C GLY A 88 39.28 -25.57 18.12
N LYS A 89 38.39 -25.27 17.17
CA LYS A 89 36.95 -25.59 17.23
C LYS A 89 36.45 -26.13 15.88
N PRO A 90 36.72 -27.42 15.56
CA PRO A 90 36.28 -28.02 14.31
C PRO A 90 34.75 -28.12 14.25
N LEU A 91 34.26 -28.36 13.03
CA LEU A 91 32.86 -28.62 12.74
C LEU A 91 32.36 -29.86 13.50
N LYS A 92 31.09 -29.82 13.89
CA LYS A 92 30.38 -30.89 14.56
C LYS A 92 29.37 -31.52 13.63
N HIS A 93 29.15 -32.81 13.81
CA HIS A 93 28.12 -33.54 13.09
C HIS A 93 26.72 -33.15 13.58
N HIS A 94 25.89 -32.68 12.66
CA HIS A 94 24.46 -32.46 12.88
C HIS A 94 23.69 -32.74 11.58
N SER A 95 23.21 -33.97 11.46
CA SER A 95 22.50 -34.42 10.26
C SER A 95 21.22 -33.66 10.01
N TRP A 96 21.02 -33.31 8.74
CA TRP A 96 19.90 -32.51 8.28
C TRP A 96 19.17 -33.15 7.11
N ILE A 97 19.87 -33.39 5.99
CA ILE A 97 19.27 -34.02 4.81
C ILE A 97 19.80 -35.44 4.67
N PHE A 98 18.91 -36.42 4.80
CA PHE A 98 19.22 -37.84 4.73
C PHE A 98 19.03 -38.40 3.31
N PRO A 99 19.80 -39.42 2.91
CA PRO A 99 19.52 -40.24 1.75
C PRO A 99 18.13 -40.90 1.83
N ARG A 100 17.46 -41.09 0.69
CA ARG A 100 16.11 -41.70 0.65
C ARG A 100 16.18 -43.09 0.02
N LYS A 101 16.08 -44.13 0.86
CA LYS A 101 16.16 -45.52 0.42
C LYS A 101 15.16 -45.81 -0.71
N GLY A 102 15.62 -46.43 -1.79
CA GLY A 102 14.80 -46.75 -2.97
C GLY A 102 14.56 -45.60 -3.94
N MET A 103 15.11 -44.41 -3.67
CA MET A 103 15.07 -43.27 -4.59
C MET A 103 16.42 -43.05 -5.29
N TRP A 104 16.48 -42.09 -6.20
CA TRP A 104 17.69 -41.73 -6.95
C TRP A 104 18.81 -41.15 -6.07
N ASP A 105 18.50 -40.72 -4.84
CA ASP A 105 19.45 -40.22 -3.83
C ASP A 105 19.54 -41.15 -2.60
N SER A 106 19.52 -42.47 -2.86
CA SER A 106 19.39 -43.51 -1.83
C SER A 106 20.63 -43.82 -1.03
N ARG A 107 21.82 -43.70 -1.62
CA ARG A 107 23.08 -44.11 -0.99
C ARG A 107 23.73 -42.98 -0.20
N LYS A 108 23.87 -41.81 -0.82
CA LYS A 108 24.47 -40.62 -0.17
C LYS A 108 23.97 -39.34 -0.81
N VAL A 109 23.95 -38.28 0.00
CA VAL A 109 23.66 -36.91 -0.45
C VAL A 109 24.75 -35.95 -0.02
N GLY A 110 24.93 -34.89 -0.80
CA GLY A 110 25.86 -33.83 -0.49
C GLY A 110 25.44 -32.52 -1.13
N ILE A 111 25.64 -31.41 -0.43
CA ILE A 111 25.40 -30.09 -1.02
C ILE A 111 26.34 -29.87 -2.20
N GLY A 112 25.85 -29.16 -3.22
CA GLY A 112 26.64 -28.71 -4.35
C GLY A 112 27.03 -27.23 -4.19
N PRO A 113 26.39 -26.30 -4.92
CA PRO A 113 26.63 -24.88 -4.77
C PRO A 113 26.04 -24.34 -3.46
N PRO A 114 26.48 -23.16 -3.04
CA PRO A 114 25.81 -22.45 -1.96
C PRO A 114 24.33 -22.14 -2.30
N PRO A 115 23.44 -22.10 -1.29
CA PRO A 115 22.02 -21.83 -1.52
C PRO A 115 21.76 -20.44 -2.14
N ILE A 116 20.80 -20.38 -3.05
CA ILE A 116 20.34 -19.16 -3.73
C ILE A 116 19.08 -18.67 -3.03
N LYS A 117 19.07 -17.39 -2.61
CA LYS A 117 17.86 -16.76 -2.09
C LYS A 117 16.92 -16.41 -3.24
N ILE A 118 15.68 -16.87 -3.15
CA ILE A 118 14.56 -16.45 -3.99
C ILE A 118 13.44 -15.92 -3.08
N ARG A 119 12.35 -15.45 -3.66
CA ARG A 119 11.24 -14.89 -2.88
C ARG A 119 10.52 -15.96 -2.03
N GLU A 120 10.38 -17.15 -2.57
CA GLU A 120 9.69 -18.28 -1.96
C GLU A 120 10.51 -18.95 -0.85
N GLY A 121 11.81 -18.66 -0.77
CA GLY A 121 12.72 -19.33 0.15
C GLY A 121 14.15 -19.41 -0.34
N TRP A 122 14.88 -20.44 0.09
CA TRP A 122 16.23 -20.73 -0.36
C TRP A 122 16.26 -21.96 -1.24
N LEU A 123 16.77 -21.84 -2.47
CA LEU A 123 17.04 -22.97 -3.34
C LEU A 123 18.40 -23.57 -3.01
N LEU A 124 18.42 -24.83 -2.56
CA LEU A 124 19.64 -25.59 -2.31
C LEU A 124 19.72 -26.74 -3.32
N PHE A 125 20.65 -26.62 -4.26
CA PHE A 125 20.98 -27.69 -5.21
C PHE A 125 21.95 -28.67 -4.56
N TYR A 126 21.63 -29.96 -4.63
CA TYR A 126 22.44 -31.02 -4.02
C TYR A 126 22.65 -32.17 -5.01
N HIS A 127 23.71 -32.94 -4.82
CA HIS A 127 23.85 -34.20 -5.53
C HIS A 127 23.32 -35.35 -4.67
N GLY A 128 22.67 -36.30 -5.34
CA GLY A 128 22.29 -37.59 -4.80
C GLY A 128 22.99 -38.69 -5.56
N VAL A 129 23.36 -39.76 -4.85
CA VAL A 129 23.93 -40.96 -5.44
C VAL A 129 23.02 -42.12 -5.15
N SER A 130 22.67 -42.86 -6.20
CA SER A 130 21.87 -44.07 -6.08
C SER A 130 22.72 -45.26 -5.66
N GLU A 131 22.09 -46.38 -5.31
CA GLU A 131 22.81 -47.63 -4.99
C GLU A 131 23.65 -48.13 -6.17
N GLU A 132 23.21 -47.86 -7.41
CA GLU A 132 23.94 -48.17 -8.65
C GLU A 132 25.14 -47.24 -8.89
N GLY A 133 25.34 -46.23 -8.04
CA GLY A 133 26.47 -45.31 -8.11
C GLY A 133 26.31 -44.16 -9.10
N VAL A 134 25.10 -43.91 -9.61
CA VAL A 134 24.82 -42.80 -10.53
C VAL A 134 24.65 -41.51 -9.75
N TYR A 135 25.36 -40.45 -10.15
CA TYR A 135 25.23 -39.12 -9.53
C TYR A 135 24.24 -38.27 -10.32
N ARG A 136 23.24 -37.73 -9.61
CA ARG A 136 22.21 -36.85 -10.15
C ARG A 136 22.10 -35.59 -9.29
N VAL A 137 21.49 -34.55 -9.85
CA VAL A 137 21.21 -33.29 -9.15
C VAL A 137 19.75 -33.26 -8.71
N GLY A 138 19.49 -32.86 -7.47
CA GLY A 138 18.17 -32.44 -7.02
C GLY A 138 18.19 -31.05 -6.42
N VAL A 139 17.02 -30.60 -6.00
CA VAL A 139 16.82 -29.27 -5.43
C VAL A 139 15.89 -29.34 -4.23
N LEU A 140 16.19 -28.51 -3.23
CA LEU A 140 15.39 -28.27 -2.04
C LEU A 140 14.94 -26.81 -2.05
N LEU A 141 13.68 -26.56 -1.68
CA LEU A 141 13.22 -25.23 -1.25
C LEU A 141 13.19 -25.21 0.27
N LEU A 142 13.93 -24.29 0.87
CA LEU A 142 14.00 -24.08 2.31
C LEU A 142 13.26 -22.81 2.71
N ASP A 143 12.78 -22.76 3.95
CA ASP A 143 11.99 -21.65 4.45
C ASP A 143 12.76 -20.32 4.46
N PRO A 144 12.15 -19.20 4.01
CA PRO A 144 12.83 -17.91 3.88
C PRO A 144 13.31 -17.35 5.22
N GLU A 145 12.58 -17.60 6.30
CA GLU A 145 12.90 -17.11 7.64
C GLU A 145 13.75 -18.12 8.43
N ASN A 146 13.46 -19.41 8.27
CA ASN A 146 14.22 -20.49 8.88
C ASN A 146 14.83 -21.42 7.82
N PRO A 147 16.02 -21.12 7.26
CA PRO A 147 16.64 -21.91 6.21
C PRO A 147 16.97 -23.35 6.59
N LEU A 148 16.88 -23.73 7.87
CA LEU A 148 17.05 -25.12 8.32
C LEU A 148 15.77 -25.97 8.14
N ARG A 149 14.64 -25.33 7.83
CA ARG A 149 13.37 -26.01 7.57
C ARG A 149 13.20 -26.23 6.07
N VAL A 150 13.06 -27.49 5.66
CA VAL A 150 12.74 -27.86 4.28
C VAL A 150 11.24 -27.65 4.03
N ILE A 151 10.90 -26.86 3.01
CA ILE A 151 9.53 -26.68 2.50
C ILE A 151 9.21 -27.76 1.46
N ALA A 152 10.09 -27.93 0.48
CA ALA A 152 9.93 -28.91 -0.60
C ALA A 152 11.27 -29.53 -0.98
N ARG A 153 11.24 -30.78 -1.47
CA ARG A 153 12.40 -31.52 -1.98
C ARG A 153 11.99 -32.23 -3.26
N SER A 154 12.83 -32.19 -4.29
CA SER A 154 12.51 -32.83 -5.56
C SER A 154 12.34 -34.35 -5.41
N GLU A 155 11.21 -34.88 -5.90
CA GLU A 155 10.94 -36.32 -5.91
C GLU A 155 11.76 -37.01 -7.00
N GLU A 156 11.81 -36.39 -8.18
CA GLU A 156 12.65 -36.79 -9.32
C GLU A 156 13.93 -35.93 -9.40
N PRO A 157 15.01 -36.43 -10.03
CA PRO A 157 16.20 -35.63 -10.27
C PRO A 157 15.85 -34.41 -11.14
N LEU A 158 16.46 -33.27 -10.84
CA LEU A 158 16.39 -32.08 -11.69
C LEU A 158 17.30 -32.24 -12.92
N MET A 159 18.41 -32.98 -12.77
CA MET A 159 19.35 -33.28 -13.84
C MET A 159 19.98 -34.65 -13.62
N GLU A 160 20.16 -35.41 -14.69
CA GLU A 160 20.86 -36.70 -14.69
C GLU A 160 21.80 -36.84 -15.89
N PRO A 161 22.75 -37.81 -15.88
CA PRO A 161 23.70 -37.99 -16.97
C PRO A 161 23.03 -38.43 -18.27
N GLU A 162 22.91 -37.51 -19.22
CA GLU A 162 22.30 -37.77 -20.53
C GLU A 162 23.29 -37.64 -21.67
N GLU A 163 24.15 -36.64 -21.59
CA GLU A 163 25.13 -36.35 -22.62
C GLU A 163 26.30 -37.34 -22.58
N TRP A 164 26.94 -37.53 -23.73
CA TRP A 164 28.03 -38.51 -23.84
C TRP A 164 29.19 -38.21 -22.87
N TYR A 165 29.47 -36.93 -22.61
CA TYR A 165 30.52 -36.46 -21.70
C TYR A 165 30.12 -36.53 -20.22
N GLU A 166 28.87 -36.85 -19.91
CA GLU A 166 28.37 -37.08 -18.54
C GLU A 166 28.29 -38.58 -18.23
N ARG A 167 28.06 -39.39 -19.27
CA ARG A 167 28.02 -40.85 -19.19
C ARG A 167 29.40 -41.48 -19.27
N TRP A 168 30.34 -40.88 -19.99
CA TRP A 168 31.68 -41.42 -20.23
C TRP A 168 32.78 -40.42 -19.84
N GLY A 169 33.70 -40.86 -18.98
CA GLY A 169 34.80 -40.05 -18.47
C GLY A 169 35.63 -40.79 -17.41
N GLN A 170 36.38 -40.05 -16.58
CA GLN A 170 37.15 -40.62 -15.47
C GLN A 170 36.25 -41.39 -14.48
N VAL A 171 35.06 -40.86 -14.21
CA VAL A 171 34.01 -41.55 -13.44
C VAL A 171 32.72 -41.51 -14.27
N PRO A 172 32.23 -42.64 -14.79
CA PRO A 172 31.05 -42.65 -15.66
C PRO A 172 29.77 -42.34 -14.89
N ASN A 173 28.75 -41.83 -15.61
CA ASN A 173 27.41 -41.52 -15.10
C ASN A 173 27.41 -40.51 -13.93
N VAL A 174 28.07 -39.36 -14.14
CA VAL A 174 28.15 -38.29 -13.15
C VAL A 174 27.74 -36.95 -13.74
N VAL A 175 26.76 -36.32 -13.09
CA VAL A 175 26.53 -34.87 -13.11
C VAL A 175 26.65 -34.35 -11.68
N PHE A 176 27.60 -33.45 -11.43
CA PHE A 176 27.94 -32.98 -10.07
C PHE A 176 27.84 -31.45 -9.97
N PRO A 177 26.89 -30.87 -9.22
CA PRO A 177 26.67 -29.43 -9.17
C PRO A 177 27.72 -28.76 -8.26
N CYS A 178 28.43 -27.74 -8.77
CA CYS A 178 29.54 -27.09 -8.07
C CYS A 178 29.33 -25.59 -7.85
N GLY A 179 28.57 -24.92 -8.71
CA GLY A 179 28.34 -23.48 -8.66
C GLY A 179 26.97 -23.14 -9.24
N ALA A 180 26.30 -22.14 -8.69
CA ALA A 180 25.05 -21.65 -9.25
C ALA A 180 25.01 -20.12 -9.12
N VAL A 181 24.51 -19.45 -10.15
CA VAL A 181 24.29 -18.01 -10.17
C VAL A 181 22.88 -17.74 -10.65
N LEU A 182 22.14 -16.90 -9.91
CA LEU A 182 20.86 -16.36 -10.34
C LEU A 182 21.11 -15.03 -11.04
N ILE A 183 20.70 -14.93 -12.30
CA ILE A 183 20.67 -13.69 -13.08
C ILE A 183 19.22 -13.45 -13.49
N GLU A 184 18.62 -12.41 -12.94
CA GLU A 184 17.18 -12.14 -13.06
C GLU A 184 16.36 -13.36 -12.60
N ASP A 185 15.59 -13.99 -13.49
CA ASP A 185 14.79 -15.20 -13.22
C ASP A 185 15.51 -16.51 -13.65
N THR A 186 16.72 -16.42 -14.21
CA THR A 186 17.43 -17.59 -14.77
C THR A 186 18.57 -18.04 -13.87
N ILE A 187 18.55 -19.31 -13.50
CA ILE A 187 19.61 -19.99 -12.75
C ILE A 187 20.58 -20.60 -13.74
N PHE A 188 21.86 -20.25 -13.63
CA PHE A 188 22.98 -20.87 -14.33
C PHE A 188 23.66 -21.85 -13.36
N LEU A 189 23.44 -23.15 -13.56
CA LEU A 189 24.01 -24.22 -12.74
C LEU A 189 25.27 -24.79 -13.42
N TYR A 190 26.43 -24.53 -12.85
CA TYR A 190 27.72 -25.07 -13.28
C TYR A 190 27.97 -26.42 -12.63
N TYR A 191 28.30 -27.42 -13.44
CA TYR A 191 28.42 -28.80 -13.02
C TYR A 191 29.61 -29.52 -13.65
N GLY A 192 30.15 -30.52 -12.95
CA GLY A 192 31.12 -31.47 -13.50
C GLY A 192 30.41 -32.63 -14.20
N GLY A 193 30.87 -32.98 -15.40
CA GLY A 193 30.40 -34.13 -16.18
C GLY A 193 31.45 -35.24 -16.21
N ALA A 194 31.08 -36.44 -15.76
CA ALA A 194 31.92 -37.65 -15.71
C ALA A 194 33.33 -37.46 -15.12
N ASP A 195 33.49 -36.55 -14.15
CA ASP A 195 34.77 -36.08 -13.60
C ASP A 195 35.80 -35.66 -14.68
N THR A 196 35.32 -35.14 -15.82
CA THR A 196 36.16 -34.88 -17.01
C THR A 196 35.95 -33.47 -17.60
N VAL A 197 34.73 -32.96 -17.56
CA VAL A 197 34.37 -31.65 -18.14
C VAL A 197 33.64 -30.77 -17.15
N VAL A 198 33.60 -29.46 -17.43
CA VAL A 198 32.71 -28.51 -16.74
C VAL A 198 31.66 -28.05 -17.74
N GLY A 199 30.39 -28.21 -17.39
CA GLY A 199 29.24 -27.74 -18.16
C GLY A 199 28.45 -26.65 -17.41
N VAL A 200 27.49 -26.04 -18.11
CA VAL A 200 26.50 -25.13 -17.53
C VAL A 200 25.12 -25.49 -18.07
N ALA A 201 24.15 -25.64 -17.17
CA ALA A 201 22.74 -25.82 -17.49
C ALA A 201 21.95 -24.59 -17.02
N THR A 202 20.88 -24.23 -17.71
CA THR A 202 20.03 -23.08 -17.37
C THR A 202 18.59 -23.50 -17.12
N ILE A 203 17.98 -22.94 -16.07
CA ILE A 203 16.57 -23.15 -15.75
C ILE A 203 15.98 -21.90 -15.11
N SER A 204 14.70 -21.59 -15.36
CA SER A 204 14.01 -20.49 -14.69
C SER A 204 13.68 -20.83 -13.23
N VAL A 205 13.62 -19.84 -12.34
CA VAL A 205 13.15 -20.06 -10.96
C VAL A 205 11.74 -20.64 -10.98
N ARG A 206 10.88 -20.14 -11.88
CA ARG A 206 9.51 -20.62 -12.06
C ARG A 206 9.44 -22.12 -12.38
N ASP A 207 10.30 -22.61 -13.27
CA ASP A 207 10.31 -24.04 -13.64
C ASP A 207 10.89 -24.90 -12.53
N VAL A 208 11.87 -24.41 -11.75
CA VAL A 208 12.33 -25.07 -10.53
C VAL A 208 11.21 -25.21 -9.50
N LEU A 209 10.44 -24.13 -9.26
CA LEU A 209 9.30 -24.16 -8.34
C LEU A 209 8.22 -25.13 -8.82
N ARG A 210 7.92 -25.16 -10.13
CA ARG A 210 6.99 -26.13 -10.72
C ARG A 210 7.48 -27.57 -10.54
N HIS A 211 8.78 -27.83 -10.74
CA HIS A 211 9.39 -29.15 -10.49
C HIS A 211 9.24 -29.59 -9.02
N LEU A 212 9.24 -28.62 -8.10
CA LEU A 212 9.02 -28.83 -6.67
C LEU A 212 7.53 -28.90 -6.27
N GLY A 213 6.60 -28.71 -7.20
CA GLY A 213 5.16 -28.64 -6.90
C GLY A 213 4.76 -27.39 -6.09
N VAL A 214 5.51 -26.29 -6.20
CA VAL A 214 5.29 -25.03 -5.48
C VAL A 214 4.80 -23.96 -6.46
N GLU A 215 3.69 -23.29 -6.12
CA GLU A 215 3.21 -22.13 -6.88
C GLU A 215 4.10 -20.90 -6.61
N PRO A 216 4.59 -20.21 -7.66
CA PRO A 216 5.40 -19.01 -7.49
C PRO A 216 4.58 -17.85 -6.92
N ALA A 217 5.23 -17.05 -6.10
CA ALA A 217 4.59 -15.89 -5.51
C ALA A 217 4.40 -14.78 -6.57
N PRO A 218 3.26 -14.05 -6.58
CA PRO A 218 2.92 -13.11 -7.66
C PRO A 218 3.92 -11.96 -7.73
N GLU A 219 4.65 -11.80 -8.83
CA GLU A 219 5.62 -10.71 -9.04
C GLU A 219 4.96 -9.33 -8.83
N TRP A 220 5.65 -8.39 -8.17
CA TRP A 220 5.12 -7.04 -7.90
C TRP A 220 5.92 -6.00 -8.68
N VAL A 221 5.22 -5.04 -9.29
CA VAL A 221 5.80 -3.84 -9.88
C VAL A 221 5.53 -2.63 -9.00
N THR A 222 6.55 -1.79 -8.83
CA THR A 222 6.41 -0.46 -8.25
C THR A 222 6.30 0.55 -9.39
N LEU A 223 5.12 1.15 -9.53
CA LEU A 223 4.88 2.22 -10.49
C LEU A 223 5.20 3.56 -9.83
N GLU A 224 5.91 4.43 -10.54
CA GLU A 224 6.01 5.82 -10.09
C GLU A 224 4.58 6.40 -10.00
N GLY A 225 4.25 6.98 -8.85
CA GLY A 225 2.93 7.53 -8.63
C GLY A 225 2.59 8.60 -9.67
N PHE A 226 1.31 8.75 -9.99
CA PHE A 226 0.82 9.90 -10.78
C PHE A 226 1.17 11.24 -10.12
N ILE A 227 1.42 11.21 -8.82
CA ILE A 227 1.88 12.32 -7.99
C ILE A 227 3.33 12.04 -7.58
N PRO A 228 4.25 13.00 -7.73
CA PRO A 228 5.63 12.85 -7.29
C PRO A 228 5.74 12.43 -5.82
N GLY A 229 6.53 11.38 -5.55
CA GLY A 229 6.78 10.89 -4.18
C GLY A 229 5.70 9.96 -3.61
N ALA A 230 4.76 9.46 -4.42
CA ALA A 230 3.72 8.54 -3.97
C ALA A 230 3.64 7.25 -4.84
N PRO A 231 4.66 6.38 -4.82
CA PRO A 231 4.68 5.17 -5.64
C PRO A 231 3.55 4.19 -5.29
N LEU A 232 3.14 3.39 -6.27
CA LEU A 232 2.13 2.35 -6.10
C LEU A 232 2.74 0.99 -6.38
N THR A 233 2.63 0.07 -5.42
CA THR A 233 3.07 -1.31 -5.57
C THR A 233 1.87 -2.20 -5.86
N LEU A 234 1.89 -2.89 -7.00
CA LEU A 234 0.83 -3.77 -7.49
C LEU A 234 1.42 -5.06 -8.05
N PRO A 235 0.68 -6.18 -8.11
CA PRO A 235 1.07 -7.34 -8.91
C PRO A 235 1.41 -6.92 -10.36
N SER A 236 2.50 -7.43 -10.94
CA SER A 236 2.93 -7.13 -12.32
C SER A 236 1.94 -7.70 -13.34
N VAL A 237 1.36 -8.86 -13.02
CA VAL A 237 0.34 -9.54 -13.81
C VAL A 237 -0.86 -9.85 -12.93
N MET A 238 -2.05 -9.57 -13.44
CA MET A 238 -3.32 -9.91 -12.81
C MET A 238 -4.15 -10.79 -13.73
N MET A 239 -5.06 -11.56 -13.15
CA MET A 239 -5.97 -12.44 -13.87
C MET A 239 -7.39 -11.88 -13.84
N SER A 240 -8.07 -11.90 -14.97
CA SER A 240 -9.49 -11.57 -15.08
C SER A 240 -10.37 -12.74 -14.63
N LEU A 241 -11.64 -12.45 -14.37
CA LEU A 241 -12.64 -13.47 -13.99
C LEU A 241 -12.82 -14.58 -15.04
N ASP A 242 -12.49 -14.33 -16.31
CA ASP A 242 -12.51 -15.31 -17.39
C ASP A 242 -11.17 -16.07 -17.58
N GLY A 243 -10.22 -15.90 -16.65
CA GLY A 243 -8.95 -16.63 -16.60
C GLY A 243 -7.85 -16.08 -17.50
N ARG A 244 -8.03 -14.91 -18.12
CA ARG A 244 -6.99 -14.27 -18.95
C ARG A 244 -6.07 -13.42 -18.08
N SER A 245 -4.77 -13.44 -18.38
CA SER A 245 -3.82 -12.55 -17.71
C SER A 245 -3.67 -11.22 -18.44
N PHE A 246 -3.41 -10.15 -17.70
CA PHE A 246 -3.01 -8.85 -18.25
C PHE A 246 -1.93 -8.21 -17.40
N ARG A 247 -1.06 -7.40 -18.03
CA ARG A 247 0.02 -6.70 -17.36
C ARG A 247 -0.49 -5.38 -16.77
N VAL A 248 -0.14 -5.10 -15.51
CA VAL A 248 -0.58 -3.87 -14.84
C VAL A 248 0.07 -2.62 -15.44
N GLU A 249 1.28 -2.72 -15.99
CA GLU A 249 1.93 -1.61 -16.68
C GLU A 249 1.15 -1.14 -17.91
N GLU A 250 0.43 -2.05 -18.59
CA GLU A 250 -0.42 -1.67 -19.73
C GLU A 250 -1.64 -0.87 -19.30
N ALA A 251 -2.27 -1.27 -18.19
CA ALA A 251 -3.35 -0.50 -17.57
C ALA A 251 -2.84 0.89 -17.15
N TYR A 252 -1.69 0.94 -16.50
CA TYR A 252 -1.06 2.19 -16.08
C TYR A 252 -0.75 3.13 -17.25
N ARG A 253 -0.14 2.63 -18.33
CA ARG A 253 0.13 3.43 -19.54
C ARG A 253 -1.16 3.96 -20.17
N ALA A 254 -2.21 3.15 -20.26
CA ALA A 254 -3.49 3.57 -20.83
C ALA A 254 -4.10 4.75 -20.04
N VAL A 255 -4.01 4.72 -18.71
CA VAL A 255 -4.48 5.80 -17.84
C VAL A 255 -3.61 7.05 -17.96
N LEU A 256 -2.29 6.90 -17.97
CA LEU A 256 -1.37 8.01 -18.19
C LEU A 256 -1.63 8.73 -19.52
N ASP A 257 -1.74 7.99 -20.62
CA ASP A 257 -1.98 8.54 -21.95
C ASP A 257 -3.33 9.26 -22.01
N ARG A 258 -4.37 8.69 -21.39
CA ARG A 258 -5.69 9.34 -21.28
C ARG A 258 -5.59 10.66 -20.54
N ARG A 259 -5.00 10.66 -19.35
CA ARG A 259 -4.87 11.86 -18.50
C ARG A 259 -4.03 12.95 -19.17
N LYS A 260 -2.94 12.58 -19.84
CA LYS A 260 -2.12 13.51 -20.62
C LYS A 260 -2.93 14.20 -21.71
N ARG A 261 -3.71 13.44 -22.51
CA ARG A 261 -4.58 14.02 -23.55
C ARG A 261 -5.65 14.94 -22.97
N GLU A 262 -6.27 14.55 -21.85
CA GLU A 262 -7.29 15.37 -21.19
C GLU A 262 -6.71 16.67 -20.62
N PHE A 263 -5.50 16.61 -20.03
CA PHE A 263 -4.77 17.78 -19.56
C PHE A 263 -4.42 18.74 -20.71
N GLU A 264 -3.84 18.23 -21.81
CA GLU A 264 -3.53 19.04 -22.99
C GLU A 264 -4.79 19.69 -23.58
N LYS A 265 -5.88 18.95 -23.69
CA LYS A 265 -7.17 19.47 -24.15
C LYS A 265 -7.70 20.58 -23.23
N PHE A 266 -7.61 20.37 -21.91
CA PHE A 266 -8.02 21.37 -20.93
C PHE A 266 -7.19 22.66 -21.06
N ILE A 267 -5.86 22.56 -21.12
CA ILE A 267 -4.97 23.72 -21.21
C ILE A 267 -5.10 24.45 -22.55
N PHE A 268 -5.02 23.73 -23.67
CA PHE A 268 -4.90 24.37 -24.99
C PHE A 268 -6.23 24.66 -25.67
N GLU A 269 -7.27 23.85 -25.45
CA GLU A 269 -8.57 24.04 -26.09
C GLU A 269 -9.54 24.79 -25.17
N ARG A 270 -9.64 24.38 -23.90
CA ARG A 270 -10.60 24.99 -22.96
C ARG A 270 -10.09 26.31 -22.39
N LEU A 271 -8.87 26.36 -21.87
CA LEU A 271 -8.25 27.60 -21.39
C LEU A 271 -7.63 28.46 -22.51
N ARG A 272 -7.57 27.92 -23.74
CA ARG A 272 -7.05 28.62 -24.94
C ARG A 272 -5.62 29.15 -24.77
N LEU A 273 -4.79 28.47 -23.98
CA LEU A 273 -3.37 28.78 -23.88
C LEU A 273 -2.65 28.31 -25.16
N PRO A 274 -1.59 29.01 -25.60
CA PRO A 274 -0.80 28.56 -26.74
C PRO A 274 0.03 27.32 -26.35
N ARG A 275 0.37 26.46 -27.33
CA ARG A 275 1.08 25.20 -27.09
C ARG A 275 2.50 25.37 -26.53
N ASP A 276 3.07 26.56 -26.69
CA ASP A 276 4.38 26.97 -26.17
C ASP A 276 4.27 27.75 -24.85
N ALA A 277 3.10 27.75 -24.19
CA ALA A 277 2.93 28.38 -22.88
C ALA A 277 3.91 27.82 -21.84
N SER A 278 4.58 28.73 -21.12
CA SER A 278 5.47 28.36 -20.02
C SER A 278 4.71 27.74 -18.85
N SER A 279 5.40 26.92 -18.05
CA SER A 279 4.84 26.34 -16.82
C SER A 279 4.19 27.41 -15.92
N SER A 280 4.83 28.58 -15.79
CA SER A 280 4.30 29.71 -15.02
C SER A 280 2.94 30.22 -15.53
N LYS A 281 2.75 30.35 -16.86
CA LYS A 281 1.47 30.77 -17.45
C LYS A 281 0.37 29.74 -17.25
N ILE A 282 0.73 28.45 -17.32
CA ILE A 282 -0.21 27.35 -17.05
C ILE A 282 -0.66 27.38 -15.58
N ILE A 283 0.29 27.52 -14.65
CA ILE A 283 0.01 27.64 -13.21
C ILE A 283 -0.89 28.85 -12.93
N GLU A 284 -0.56 30.01 -13.51
CA GLU A 284 -1.35 31.22 -13.37
C GLU A 284 -2.78 31.03 -13.86
N ALA A 285 -2.96 30.41 -15.04
CA ALA A 285 -4.29 30.14 -15.58
C ALA A 285 -5.14 29.22 -14.69
N VAL A 286 -4.54 28.16 -14.12
CA VAL A 286 -5.25 27.30 -13.15
C VAL A 286 -5.58 28.05 -11.87
N LYS A 287 -4.67 28.88 -11.36
CA LYS A 287 -4.93 29.73 -10.19
C LYS A 287 -6.05 30.75 -10.47
N SER A 288 -6.10 31.32 -11.67
CA SER A 288 -7.15 32.27 -12.08
C SER A 288 -8.54 31.66 -12.06
N ILE A 289 -8.69 30.35 -12.28
CA ILE A 289 -9.99 29.66 -12.10
C ILE A 289 -10.44 29.77 -10.65
N MET A 290 -9.54 29.53 -9.69
CA MET A 290 -9.86 29.59 -8.25
C MET A 290 -10.18 31.03 -7.82
N LEU A 291 -9.46 32.01 -8.35
CA LEU A 291 -9.74 33.43 -8.10
C LEU A 291 -11.10 33.85 -8.66
N ARG A 292 -11.44 33.43 -9.88
CA ARG A 292 -12.75 33.71 -10.48
C ARG A 292 -13.87 33.05 -9.69
N LEU A 293 -13.69 31.81 -9.23
CA LEU A 293 -14.66 31.13 -8.37
C LEU A 293 -14.91 31.88 -7.06
N GLU A 294 -13.84 32.31 -6.39
CA GLU A 294 -13.94 33.09 -5.14
C GLU A 294 -14.75 34.38 -5.34
N GLU A 295 -14.45 35.11 -6.43
CA GLU A 295 -15.16 36.35 -6.78
C GLU A 295 -16.64 36.11 -7.09
N GLU A 296 -16.94 35.14 -7.95
CA GLU A 296 -18.31 34.83 -8.38
C GLU A 296 -19.16 34.25 -7.26
N LEU A 297 -18.57 33.44 -6.37
CA LEU A 297 -19.24 32.99 -5.15
C LEU A 297 -19.62 34.19 -4.27
N GLY A 298 -18.76 35.21 -4.16
CA GLY A 298 -19.06 36.44 -3.42
C GLY A 298 -20.23 37.26 -3.99
N LYS A 299 -20.55 37.11 -5.29
CA LYS A 299 -21.67 37.80 -5.95
C LYS A 299 -23.00 37.08 -5.76
N VAL A 300 -22.99 35.75 -5.73
CA VAL A 300 -24.21 34.92 -5.71
C VAL A 300 -24.55 34.41 -4.30
N PHE A 301 -23.55 34.00 -3.52
CA PHE A 301 -23.74 33.40 -2.20
C PHE A 301 -23.67 34.50 -1.14
N GLN A 302 -24.82 34.86 -0.59
CA GLN A 302 -24.97 36.04 0.27
C GLN A 302 -24.35 35.83 1.65
N GLY A 303 -23.90 36.93 2.28
CA GLY A 303 -23.37 36.92 3.65
C GLY A 303 -21.84 36.89 3.73
N ASP A 304 -21.29 37.50 4.78
CA ASP A 304 -19.87 37.46 5.08
C ASP A 304 -19.52 36.19 5.89
N LEU A 305 -18.24 35.81 5.90
CA LEU A 305 -17.81 34.63 6.65
C LEU A 305 -17.34 34.95 8.08
N TYR A 306 -17.45 36.19 8.54
CA TYR A 306 -16.86 36.67 9.80
C TYR A 306 -17.92 36.90 10.89
N SER A 307 -19.20 37.00 10.52
CA SER A 307 -20.35 37.11 11.40
C SER A 307 -21.22 35.86 11.35
N VAL A 308 -21.90 35.53 12.46
CA VAL A 308 -22.80 34.37 12.53
C VAL A 308 -23.93 34.49 11.51
N ASP A 309 -24.57 35.65 11.40
CA ASP A 309 -25.67 35.87 10.46
C ASP A 309 -25.20 35.87 9.01
N GLY A 310 -23.98 36.37 8.76
CA GLY A 310 -23.32 36.26 7.46
C GLY A 310 -23.11 34.80 7.05
N VAL A 311 -22.53 33.99 7.94
CA VAL A 311 -22.28 32.57 7.67
C VAL A 311 -23.59 31.80 7.50
N LYS A 312 -24.63 32.08 8.28
CA LYS A 312 -25.96 31.48 8.11
C LYS A 312 -26.51 31.74 6.70
N ARG A 313 -26.55 33.00 6.24
CA ARG A 313 -26.99 33.33 4.89
C ARG A 313 -26.15 32.66 3.80
N PHE A 314 -24.85 32.53 4.03
CA PHE A 314 -23.96 31.86 3.09
C PHE A 314 -24.31 30.37 3.00
N VAL A 315 -24.44 29.70 4.15
CA VAL A 315 -24.84 28.30 4.24
C VAL A 315 -26.21 28.06 3.60
N ASP A 316 -27.19 28.92 3.85
CA ASP A 316 -28.52 28.84 3.24
C ASP A 316 -28.43 28.94 1.71
N SER A 317 -27.54 29.80 1.19
CA SER A 317 -27.25 29.87 -0.24
C SER A 317 -26.65 28.57 -0.76
N VAL A 318 -25.71 27.95 -0.02
CA VAL A 318 -25.15 26.65 -0.38
C VAL A 318 -26.23 25.57 -0.46
N LEU A 319 -27.09 25.47 0.54
CA LEU A 319 -28.17 24.48 0.58
C LEU A 319 -29.23 24.71 -0.50
N SER A 320 -29.47 25.97 -0.87
CA SER A 320 -30.32 26.29 -2.01
C SER A 320 -29.77 25.70 -3.32
N TYR A 321 -28.48 25.88 -3.61
CA TYR A 321 -27.92 25.54 -4.93
C TYR A 321 -27.29 24.15 -5.02
N PHE A 322 -26.76 23.61 -3.93
CA PHE A 322 -26.07 22.33 -3.93
C PHE A 322 -27.05 21.19 -3.63
N PRO A 323 -27.24 20.21 -4.53
CA PRO A 323 -28.17 19.12 -4.30
C PRO A 323 -27.83 18.33 -3.04
N HIS A 324 -28.83 18.15 -2.17
CA HIS A 324 -28.71 17.38 -0.94
C HIS A 324 -30.03 16.68 -0.63
N GLY A 325 -29.95 15.57 0.10
CA GLY A 325 -31.08 14.78 0.56
C GLY A 325 -31.07 14.59 2.07
N GLU A 326 -31.67 13.50 2.51
CA GLU A 326 -31.66 13.04 3.90
C GLU A 326 -30.51 12.07 4.15
N THR A 327 -30.12 11.91 5.41
CA THR A 327 -29.15 10.90 5.83
C THR A 327 -29.73 10.01 6.93
N PHE A 328 -29.29 8.75 6.97
CA PHE A 328 -29.64 7.81 8.04
C PHE A 328 -28.75 8.08 9.26
N ALA A 329 -29.28 8.74 10.28
CA ALA A 329 -28.52 9.23 11.44
C ALA A 329 -29.25 8.95 12.77
N LEU A 330 -28.59 9.23 13.90
CA LEU A 330 -29.15 9.02 15.25
C LEU A 330 -30.38 9.88 15.50
N LYS A 331 -31.39 9.26 16.12
CA LYS A 331 -32.56 9.95 16.67
C LYS A 331 -32.18 10.87 17.82
N THR A 332 -32.91 11.97 17.97
CA THR A 332 -32.67 12.98 19.03
C THR A 332 -32.76 12.39 20.43
N GLU A 333 -33.68 11.46 20.69
CA GLU A 333 -33.85 10.81 21.99
C GLU A 333 -32.67 9.89 22.32
N VAL A 334 -32.04 9.31 21.28
CA VAL A 334 -30.85 8.47 21.45
C VAL A 334 -29.63 9.33 21.74
N ALA A 335 -29.47 10.47 21.04
CA ALA A 335 -28.42 11.42 21.38
C ALA A 335 -28.56 11.95 22.82
N GLN A 336 -29.80 12.17 23.29
CA GLN A 336 -30.06 12.51 24.69
C GLN A 336 -29.55 11.41 25.64
N GLN A 337 -29.83 10.14 25.35
CA GLN A 337 -29.34 9.01 26.15
C GLN A 337 -27.81 8.96 26.16
N ILE A 338 -27.16 9.11 25.00
CA ILE A 338 -25.69 9.14 24.88
C ILE A 338 -25.10 10.25 25.75
N LEU A 339 -25.68 11.46 25.70
CA LEU A 339 -25.22 12.60 26.49
C LEU A 339 -25.43 12.42 28.00
N LYS A 340 -26.51 11.74 28.42
CA LYS A 340 -26.73 11.39 29.83
C LYS A 340 -25.72 10.38 30.33
N ASP A 341 -25.42 9.36 29.53
CA ASP A 341 -24.46 8.31 29.88
C ASP A 341 -23.01 8.84 29.81
N ASN A 342 -22.76 9.82 28.93
CA ASN A 342 -21.44 10.37 28.62
C ASN A 342 -21.49 11.90 28.53
N PRO A 343 -21.69 12.62 29.65
CA PRO A 343 -21.83 14.06 29.63
C PRO A 343 -20.51 14.74 29.17
N PRO A 344 -20.54 15.67 28.19
CA PRO A 344 -19.41 16.52 27.87
C PRO A 344 -19.12 17.45 29.05
N ILE A 345 -17.85 17.57 29.42
CA ILE A 345 -17.44 18.34 30.61
C ILE A 345 -17.16 19.79 30.23
N ASN A 346 -16.58 20.03 29.07
CA ASN A 346 -16.17 21.37 28.65
C ASN A 346 -17.27 22.12 27.92
N LEU A 347 -18.13 21.41 27.15
CA LEU A 347 -19.13 22.05 26.29
C LEU A 347 -20.07 23.03 27.04
N PRO A 348 -20.69 22.69 28.19
CA PRO A 348 -21.60 23.60 28.87
C PRO A 348 -20.95 24.94 29.23
N SER A 349 -19.70 24.89 29.71
CA SER A 349 -18.95 26.10 30.06
C SER A 349 -18.70 27.03 28.87
N LYS A 350 -18.61 26.49 27.64
CA LYS A 350 -18.49 27.30 26.42
C LYS A 350 -19.74 28.12 26.17
N PHE A 351 -20.92 27.57 26.46
CA PHE A 351 -22.21 28.24 26.33
C PHE A 351 -22.59 29.09 27.55
N GLY A 352 -21.73 29.18 28.57
CA GLY A 352 -22.07 29.86 29.83
C GLY A 352 -23.12 29.09 30.66
N CYS A 353 -23.28 27.80 30.42
CA CYS A 353 -24.21 26.90 31.10
C CYS A 353 -23.49 26.04 32.13
N ASN A 354 -24.20 25.63 33.19
CA ASN A 354 -23.72 24.65 34.17
C ASN A 354 -24.15 23.23 33.79
N LEU A 355 -25.30 23.10 33.16
CA LEU A 355 -25.91 21.82 32.76
C LEU A 355 -26.09 21.75 31.25
N ILE A 356 -26.10 20.54 30.71
CA ILE A 356 -26.28 20.31 29.27
C ILE A 356 -27.68 20.71 28.82
N GLU A 357 -28.68 20.53 29.68
CA GLU A 357 -30.08 20.89 29.45
C GLU A 357 -30.32 22.39 29.32
N GLU A 358 -29.37 23.22 29.79
CA GLU A 358 -29.43 24.68 29.66
C GLU A 358 -28.92 25.18 28.29
N ILE A 359 -28.23 24.33 27.52
CA ILE A 359 -27.72 24.69 26.20
C ILE A 359 -28.91 24.83 25.24
N PRO A 360 -29.07 25.97 24.53
CA PRO A 360 -30.25 26.25 23.69
C PRO A 360 -30.16 25.55 22.33
N CYS A 361 -29.94 24.24 22.32
CA CYS A 361 -29.74 23.40 21.14
C CYS A 361 -30.45 22.04 21.31
N GLU A 362 -30.74 21.37 20.20
CA GLU A 362 -31.25 19.99 20.25
C GLU A 362 -30.14 19.02 20.70
N TYR A 363 -30.51 17.88 21.30
CA TYR A 363 -29.51 16.93 21.83
C TYR A 363 -28.53 16.41 20.78
N CYS A 364 -28.97 16.19 19.54
CA CYS A 364 -28.04 15.81 18.46
C CYS A 364 -27.11 16.95 18.05
N ASP A 365 -27.54 18.21 18.17
CA ASP A 365 -26.68 19.37 17.92
C ASP A 365 -25.62 19.48 19.02
N ILE A 366 -26.03 19.32 20.29
CA ILE A 366 -25.14 19.28 21.45
C ILE A 366 -24.11 18.15 21.28
N LEU A 367 -24.54 16.95 20.90
CA LEU A 367 -23.65 15.81 20.68
C LEU A 367 -22.64 16.08 19.56
N ALA A 368 -23.08 16.68 18.45
CA ALA A 368 -22.19 17.07 17.37
C ALA A 368 -21.14 18.10 17.83
N LEU A 369 -21.57 19.12 18.59
CA LEU A 369 -20.69 20.18 19.08
C LEU A 369 -19.70 19.70 20.15
N ALA A 370 -20.07 18.70 20.96
CA ALA A 370 -19.19 18.12 21.98
C ALA A 370 -17.86 17.61 21.40
N SER A 371 -17.88 17.08 20.17
CA SER A 371 -16.66 16.61 19.50
C SER A 371 -15.60 17.70 19.24
N PHE A 372 -15.98 18.99 19.35
CA PHE A 372 -15.07 20.12 19.18
C PHE A 372 -14.61 20.75 20.50
N SER A 373 -15.22 20.37 21.63
CA SER A 373 -14.86 20.86 22.97
C SER A 373 -14.19 19.80 23.84
N GLU A 374 -14.44 18.53 23.57
CA GLU A 374 -13.92 17.41 24.34
C GLU A 374 -12.68 16.77 23.67
N GLY A 375 -11.91 16.00 24.44
CA GLY A 375 -10.73 15.28 23.94
C GLY A 375 -11.06 13.88 23.43
N ARG A 376 -10.09 13.17 22.84
CA ARG A 376 -10.25 11.83 22.24
C ARG A 376 -10.88 10.77 23.17
N GLU A 377 -10.68 10.88 24.49
CA GLU A 377 -11.31 9.98 25.46
C GLU A 377 -12.84 10.12 25.50
N TYR A 378 -13.38 11.29 25.16
CA TYR A 378 -14.82 11.48 24.98
C TYR A 378 -15.32 10.64 23.81
N ASP A 379 -14.73 10.81 22.63
CA ASP A 379 -15.09 10.04 21.43
C ASP A 379 -14.99 8.54 21.67
N ASN A 380 -13.94 8.07 22.36
CA ASN A 380 -13.78 6.67 22.75
C ASN A 380 -14.95 6.13 23.60
N ARG A 381 -15.51 6.95 24.50
CA ARG A 381 -16.70 6.56 25.27
C ARG A 381 -17.93 6.45 24.36
N ILE A 382 -18.09 7.36 23.40
CA ILE A 382 -19.16 7.30 22.41
C ILE A 382 -19.03 6.03 21.55
N TRP A 383 -17.82 5.68 21.10
CA TRP A 383 -17.56 4.43 20.37
C TRP A 383 -17.97 3.19 21.17
N ARG A 384 -17.55 3.09 22.44
CA ARG A 384 -17.94 1.97 23.32
C ARG A 384 -19.45 1.92 23.52
N TRP A 385 -20.09 3.07 23.68
CA TRP A 385 -21.54 3.15 23.81
C TRP A 385 -22.24 2.60 22.56
N LEU A 386 -21.79 2.99 21.37
CA LEU A 386 -22.34 2.48 20.10
C LEU A 386 -22.16 0.97 19.99
N GLU A 387 -20.97 0.45 20.29
CA GLU A 387 -20.68 -0.98 20.21
C GLU A 387 -21.60 -1.83 21.10
N SER A 388 -21.91 -1.34 22.30
CA SER A 388 -22.75 -2.05 23.26
C SER A 388 -24.24 -1.84 23.05
N ASN A 389 -24.67 -0.66 22.59
CA ASN A 389 -26.08 -0.25 22.67
C ASN A 389 -26.72 0.06 21.32
N ALA A 390 -25.97 0.46 20.28
CA ALA A 390 -26.58 0.94 19.04
C ALA A 390 -27.29 -0.18 18.27
N LYS A 391 -28.54 0.11 17.87
CA LYS A 391 -29.43 -0.76 17.11
C LYS A 391 -29.97 0.00 15.90
N PRO A 392 -30.42 -0.69 14.83
CA PRO A 392 -31.04 -0.04 13.67
C PRO A 392 -32.16 0.95 14.04
N ASP A 393 -33.02 0.59 15.00
CA ASP A 393 -34.16 1.44 15.42
C ASP A 393 -33.75 2.73 16.15
N HIS A 394 -32.48 2.87 16.52
CA HIS A 394 -31.91 4.10 17.09
C HIS A 394 -31.58 5.15 16.02
N PHE A 395 -31.70 4.78 14.74
CA PHE A 395 -31.41 5.62 13.59
C PHE A 395 -32.68 5.85 12.78
N GLU A 396 -32.74 6.98 12.07
CA GLU A 396 -33.82 7.33 11.15
C GLU A 396 -33.30 8.20 10.00
N GLN A 397 -34.14 8.39 8.97
CA GLN A 397 -33.83 9.38 7.95
C GLN A 397 -34.06 10.77 8.53
N VAL A 398 -33.03 11.60 8.53
CA VAL A 398 -33.08 12.99 8.99
C VAL A 398 -32.62 13.93 7.90
N SER A 399 -33.21 15.11 7.85
CA SER A 399 -32.69 16.20 7.03
C SER A 399 -31.33 16.65 7.55
N ILE A 400 -30.39 16.87 6.64
CA ILE A 400 -29.08 17.42 6.99
C ILE A 400 -29.25 18.82 7.55
N LYS A 401 -28.71 19.06 8.74
CA LYS A 401 -28.84 20.34 9.44
C LYS A 401 -27.49 21.02 9.60
N PRO A 402 -27.27 22.21 9.03
CA PRO A 402 -26.07 22.97 9.34
C PRO A 402 -26.18 23.60 10.74
N ILE A 403 -25.05 23.70 11.43
CA ILE A 403 -24.92 24.42 12.70
C ILE A 403 -23.83 25.46 12.54
N VAL A 404 -24.20 26.73 12.71
CA VAL A 404 -23.26 27.85 12.64
C VAL A 404 -22.85 28.26 14.04
N VAL A 405 -21.54 28.25 14.31
CA VAL A 405 -20.95 28.64 15.59
C VAL A 405 -19.91 29.74 15.45
N GLU A 406 -19.74 30.55 16.49
CA GLU A 406 -18.63 31.51 16.53
C GLU A 406 -17.30 30.79 16.74
N HIS A 407 -16.24 31.27 16.07
CA HIS A 407 -14.91 30.70 16.24
C HIS A 407 -14.35 30.82 17.66
N GLU A 408 -14.77 31.84 18.42
CA GLU A 408 -14.34 32.02 19.81
C GLU A 408 -14.91 30.93 20.72
N LEU A 409 -16.11 30.45 20.42
CA LEU A 409 -16.81 29.41 21.16
C LEU A 409 -16.12 28.05 20.99
N LEU A 410 -15.84 27.68 19.73
CA LEU A 410 -15.24 26.39 19.36
C LEU A 410 -14.09 26.58 18.35
N PRO A 411 -12.90 27.03 18.79
CA PRO A 411 -11.77 27.31 17.89
C PRO A 411 -11.32 26.10 17.06
N MET A 412 -11.48 24.89 17.60
CA MET A 412 -11.12 23.63 16.92
C MET A 412 -11.85 23.42 15.59
N VAL A 413 -13.02 24.02 15.39
CA VAL A 413 -13.78 23.92 14.13
C VAL A 413 -12.99 24.52 12.96
N LEU A 414 -12.19 25.55 13.21
CA LEU A 414 -11.32 26.17 12.20
C LEU A 414 -10.09 25.31 11.87
N GLU A 415 -9.54 24.62 12.87
CA GLU A 415 -8.30 23.86 12.72
C GLU A 415 -8.47 22.52 12.00
N LEU A 416 -9.67 21.92 12.07
CA LEU A 416 -9.93 20.60 11.54
C LEU A 416 -10.01 20.56 10.00
N ARG A 417 -9.41 19.52 9.43
CA ARG A 417 -9.40 19.24 7.98
C ARG A 417 -10.78 18.87 7.44
N GLU A 418 -11.53 18.09 8.22
CA GLU A 418 -12.82 17.47 7.86
C GLU A 418 -13.82 17.59 9.02
N GLY A 419 -15.06 17.17 8.79
CA GLY A 419 -16.09 17.07 9.82
C GLY A 419 -15.75 15.96 10.81
N THR A 420 -16.28 16.04 12.02
CA THR A 420 -16.02 15.02 13.04
C THR A 420 -16.87 13.78 12.80
N ALA A 421 -16.35 12.64 13.24
CA ALA A 421 -17.07 11.37 13.23
C ALA A 421 -18.46 11.46 13.92
N ILE A 422 -18.59 12.28 14.96
CA ILE A 422 -19.86 12.50 15.67
C ILE A 422 -20.82 13.40 14.88
N SER A 423 -20.32 14.37 14.11
CA SER A 423 -21.15 15.16 13.18
C SER A 423 -21.83 14.27 12.15
N ARG A 424 -21.14 13.22 11.70
CA ARG A 424 -21.69 12.19 10.80
C ARG A 424 -22.83 11.42 11.45
N LEU A 425 -22.65 10.98 12.70
CA LEU A 425 -23.66 10.23 13.44
C LEU A 425 -24.96 11.00 13.65
N THR A 426 -24.88 12.31 13.72
CA THR A 426 -26.05 13.16 13.92
C THR A 426 -26.54 13.77 12.62
N GLY A 427 -25.85 13.68 11.48
CA GLY A 427 -26.30 14.33 10.25
C GLY A 427 -26.18 15.87 10.30
N ARG A 428 -25.19 16.37 11.04
CA ARG A 428 -24.95 17.81 11.23
C ARG A 428 -23.74 18.28 10.43
N VAL A 429 -23.88 19.45 9.79
CA VAL A 429 -22.75 20.14 9.13
C VAL A 429 -22.33 21.32 10.00
N ILE A 430 -21.25 21.16 10.77
CA ILE A 430 -20.77 22.23 11.64
C ILE A 430 -19.91 23.21 10.83
N VAL A 431 -20.28 24.49 10.90
CA VAL A 431 -19.64 25.61 10.20
C VAL A 431 -19.30 26.68 11.23
N SER A 432 -18.09 27.24 11.18
CA SER A 432 -17.67 28.31 12.08
C SER A 432 -17.45 29.62 11.35
N THR A 433 -17.65 30.74 12.04
CA THR A 433 -17.18 32.04 11.58
C THR A 433 -15.66 32.05 11.42
N LEU A 434 -15.14 32.87 10.52
CA LEU A 434 -13.71 33.12 10.39
C LEU A 434 -13.28 34.21 11.37
N LYS A 435 -12.05 34.09 11.88
CA LYS A 435 -11.38 35.19 12.58
C LYS A 435 -10.91 36.23 11.56
N ALA A 436 -10.93 37.51 11.92
CA ALA A 436 -10.39 38.58 11.07
C ALA A 436 -8.95 38.27 10.63
N GLY A 437 -8.67 38.38 9.32
CA GLY A 437 -7.37 38.06 8.73
C GLY A 437 -7.12 36.56 8.48
N VAL A 438 -8.05 35.67 8.84
CA VAL A 438 -8.01 34.24 8.53
C VAL A 438 -8.87 33.95 7.29
N GLY A 439 -8.44 33.02 6.44
CA GLY A 439 -9.19 32.59 5.24
C GLY A 439 -8.35 32.36 3.99
N GLY A 440 -7.16 32.95 3.91
CA GLY A 440 -6.30 32.88 2.72
C GLY A 440 -6.87 33.67 1.54
N GLU A 441 -6.45 33.31 0.32
CA GLU A 441 -6.90 33.91 -0.94
C GLU A 441 -8.32 33.44 -1.35
N PHE A 442 -8.81 32.33 -0.80
CA PHE A 442 -10.03 31.65 -1.25
C PHE A 442 -11.00 31.27 -0.10
N PRO A 443 -11.37 32.19 0.81
CA PRO A 443 -12.17 31.84 1.99
C PRO A 443 -13.58 31.33 1.64
N ARG A 444 -14.27 31.92 0.65
CA ARG A 444 -15.63 31.51 0.24
C ARG A 444 -15.63 30.20 -0.50
N LEU A 445 -14.69 30.02 -1.43
CA LEU A 445 -14.51 28.77 -2.14
C LEU A 445 -14.21 27.64 -1.15
N ARG A 446 -13.34 27.89 -0.15
CA ARG A 446 -13.07 26.91 0.90
C ARG A 446 -14.31 26.55 1.72
N ALA A 447 -15.08 27.54 2.15
CA ALA A 447 -16.32 27.31 2.90
C ALA A 447 -17.32 26.50 2.07
N PHE A 448 -17.55 26.89 0.81
CA PHE A 448 -18.43 26.21 -0.12
C PHE A 448 -18.05 24.73 -0.30
N ILE A 449 -16.81 24.44 -0.69
CA ILE A 449 -16.40 23.04 -0.95
C ILE A 449 -16.42 22.19 0.32
N ARG A 450 -16.13 22.77 1.50
CA ARG A 450 -16.19 22.02 2.78
C ARG A 450 -17.62 21.65 3.13
N ILE A 451 -18.55 22.61 3.05
CA ILE A 451 -19.98 22.37 3.32
C ILE A 451 -20.51 21.31 2.34
N ALA A 452 -20.25 21.50 1.05
CA ALA A 452 -20.72 20.59 0.01
C ALA A 452 -20.12 19.18 0.12
N LYS A 453 -18.82 19.03 0.42
CA LYS A 453 -18.20 17.71 0.68
C LYS A 453 -18.82 17.06 1.92
N HIS A 454 -18.99 17.80 3.01
CA HIS A 454 -19.58 17.25 4.24
C HIS A 454 -21.01 16.75 4.01
N ILE A 455 -21.83 17.47 3.24
CA ILE A 455 -23.16 17.00 2.85
C ILE A 455 -23.08 15.61 2.20
N VAL A 456 -22.17 15.45 1.22
CA VAL A 456 -21.96 14.15 0.55
C VAL A 456 -21.49 13.08 1.52
N GLU A 457 -20.56 13.39 2.41
CA GLU A 457 -20.09 12.45 3.44
C GLU A 457 -21.24 11.99 4.34
N LEU A 458 -22.06 12.92 4.85
CA LEU A 458 -23.18 12.59 5.74
C LEU A 458 -24.11 11.57 5.10
N GLU A 459 -24.51 11.76 3.84
CA GLU A 459 -25.40 10.84 3.13
C GLU A 459 -24.70 9.50 2.88
N ARG A 460 -23.42 9.51 2.50
CA ARG A 460 -22.65 8.30 2.21
C ARG A 460 -22.46 7.42 3.44
N PHE A 461 -22.20 8.02 4.59
CA PHE A 461 -22.20 7.29 5.86
C PHE A 461 -23.60 6.77 6.21
N GLY A 462 -24.64 7.55 5.97
CA GLY A 462 -26.03 7.12 6.15
C GLY A 462 -26.41 5.92 5.27
N GLU A 463 -26.07 5.96 3.98
CA GLU A 463 -26.24 4.85 3.04
C GLU A 463 -25.50 3.60 3.53
N MET A 464 -24.26 3.77 3.99
CA MET A 464 -23.43 2.71 4.53
C MET A 464 -24.08 2.07 5.76
N TRP A 465 -24.52 2.87 6.74
CA TRP A 465 -25.18 2.34 7.94
C TRP A 465 -26.52 1.69 7.65
N LYS A 466 -27.28 2.22 6.67
CA LYS A 466 -28.50 1.58 6.19
C LYS A 466 -28.20 0.19 5.60
N SER A 467 -27.08 0.01 4.92
CA SER A 467 -26.63 -1.30 4.43
C SER A 467 -26.24 -2.29 5.53
N PHE A 468 -25.95 -1.79 6.74
CA PHE A 468 -25.63 -2.62 7.91
C PHE A 468 -26.89 -3.16 8.60
N VAL A 469 -28.08 -2.67 8.27
CA VAL A 469 -29.34 -3.17 8.83
C VAL A 469 -29.50 -4.66 8.50
N GLY A 470 -29.77 -5.48 9.52
CA GLY A 470 -29.85 -6.94 9.40
C GLY A 470 -28.50 -7.67 9.47
N LYS A 471 -27.36 -6.96 9.51
CA LYS A 471 -26.04 -7.57 9.76
C LYS A 471 -25.83 -7.78 11.26
N ARG A 472 -25.07 -8.83 11.63
CA ARG A 472 -24.69 -9.08 13.04
C ARG A 472 -23.84 -7.93 13.57
N LYS A 473 -24.08 -7.55 14.83
CA LYS A 473 -23.36 -6.48 15.55
C LYS A 473 -23.41 -5.13 14.81
N PHE A 474 -24.61 -4.62 14.59
CA PHE A 474 -24.85 -3.31 13.96
C PHE A 474 -24.06 -2.18 14.63
N GLY A 475 -24.13 -2.05 15.96
CA GLY A 475 -23.41 -1.00 16.69
C GLY A 475 -21.89 -1.03 16.51
N VAL A 476 -21.29 -2.23 16.49
CA VAL A 476 -19.85 -2.41 16.19
C VAL A 476 -19.54 -2.00 14.75
N SER A 477 -20.42 -2.32 13.81
CA SER A 477 -20.26 -1.96 12.39
C SER A 477 -20.27 -0.44 12.20
N VAL A 478 -21.20 0.27 12.86
CA VAL A 478 -21.25 1.73 12.85
C VAL A 478 -19.99 2.31 13.49
N ALA A 479 -19.61 1.84 14.69
CA ALA A 479 -18.41 2.32 15.39
C ALA A 479 -17.12 2.11 14.57
N ASN A 480 -16.97 0.96 13.92
CA ASN A 480 -15.82 0.69 13.03
C ASN A 480 -15.75 1.70 11.87
N SER A 481 -16.89 2.04 11.27
CA SER A 481 -16.89 2.94 10.10
C SER A 481 -16.45 4.38 10.39
N ILE A 482 -16.52 4.81 11.66
CA ILE A 482 -16.26 6.20 12.07
C ILE A 482 -15.06 6.34 13.00
N ARG A 483 -14.50 5.23 13.49
CA ARG A 483 -13.23 5.23 14.19
C ARG A 483 -12.15 5.68 13.22
N GLU A 484 -11.40 6.71 13.59
CA GLU A 484 -10.42 7.39 12.74
C GLU A 484 -9.12 6.59 12.51
N HIS A 485 -9.25 5.32 12.15
CA HIS A 485 -8.14 4.41 11.84
C HIS A 485 -7.75 4.55 10.35
N TRP A 486 -7.67 5.78 9.86
CA TRP A 486 -7.62 6.05 8.43
C TRP A 486 -6.29 5.59 7.80
N GLY A 487 -6.35 4.58 6.94
CA GLY A 487 -5.22 4.13 6.12
C GLY A 487 -4.74 5.27 5.22
N VAL A 488 -3.43 5.53 5.22
CA VAL A 488 -2.82 6.61 4.41
C VAL A 488 -2.48 6.13 2.99
N GLU A 489 -2.53 4.82 2.77
CA GLU A 489 -2.22 4.17 1.50
C GLU A 489 -3.31 4.41 0.46
N ALA A 490 -2.90 4.76 -0.77
CA ALA A 490 -3.82 5.17 -1.82
C ALA A 490 -4.80 4.06 -2.29
N LEU A 491 -4.45 2.79 -2.06
CA LEU A 491 -5.27 1.61 -2.39
C LEU A 491 -6.05 1.06 -1.19
N SER A 492 -6.02 1.74 -0.04
CA SER A 492 -6.81 1.37 1.13
C SER A 492 -8.31 1.53 0.86
N ALA A 493 -9.15 0.72 1.50
CA ALA A 493 -10.60 0.88 1.41
C ALA A 493 -11.06 2.28 1.81
N HIS A 494 -10.40 2.91 2.79
CA HIS A 494 -10.65 4.31 3.16
C HIS A 494 -10.39 5.27 2.00
N SER A 495 -9.21 5.23 1.35
CA SER A 495 -8.90 6.13 0.24
C SER A 495 -9.85 5.94 -0.96
N ILE A 496 -10.29 4.71 -1.23
CA ILE A 496 -11.28 4.45 -2.27
C ILE A 496 -12.65 5.04 -1.90
N PHE A 497 -13.07 4.91 -0.63
CA PHE A 497 -14.31 5.50 -0.13
C PHE A 497 -14.28 7.04 -0.19
N GLU A 498 -13.19 7.67 0.27
CA GLU A 498 -13.01 9.12 0.20
C GLU A 498 -12.95 9.63 -1.23
N ASN A 499 -12.30 8.91 -2.14
CA ASN A 499 -12.31 9.28 -3.55
C ASN A 499 -13.73 9.26 -4.14
N LYS A 500 -14.55 8.26 -3.78
CA LYS A 500 -15.95 8.18 -4.21
C LYS A 500 -16.75 9.39 -3.71
N ASN A 501 -16.50 9.87 -2.49
CA ASN A 501 -17.11 11.11 -1.96
C ASN A 501 -16.75 12.31 -2.84
N HIS A 502 -15.48 12.47 -3.23
CA HIS A 502 -15.05 13.53 -4.15
C HIS A 502 -15.70 13.42 -5.54
N ARG A 503 -15.86 12.20 -6.09
CA ARG A 503 -16.53 11.98 -7.37
C ARG A 503 -18.01 12.36 -7.33
N ILE A 504 -18.72 12.00 -6.25
CA ILE A 504 -20.13 12.38 -6.05
C ILE A 504 -20.26 13.89 -5.87
N PHE A 505 -19.34 14.53 -5.14
CA PHE A 505 -19.27 15.98 -5.03
C PHE A 505 -19.15 16.64 -6.41
N VAL A 506 -18.22 16.20 -7.26
CA VAL A 506 -18.05 16.73 -8.62
C VAL A 506 -19.30 16.50 -9.49
N GLU A 507 -19.95 15.33 -9.36
CA GLU A 507 -21.19 15.05 -10.09
C GLU A 507 -22.33 15.98 -9.66
N ARG A 508 -22.46 16.29 -8.37
CA ARG A 508 -23.46 17.24 -7.87
C ARG A 508 -23.21 18.67 -8.28
N LEU A 509 -21.93 19.06 -8.41
CA LEU A 509 -21.60 20.37 -8.94
C LEU A 509 -22.11 20.57 -10.38
N LYS A 510 -22.17 19.51 -11.20
CA LYS A 510 -22.78 19.61 -12.55
C LYS A 510 -24.27 19.98 -12.46
N LYS A 511 -25.00 19.40 -11.52
CA LYS A 511 -26.41 19.75 -11.25
C LYS A 511 -26.56 21.15 -10.67
N THR A 512 -25.63 21.58 -9.82
CA THR A 512 -25.56 22.97 -9.33
C THR A 512 -25.35 23.96 -10.48
N VAL A 513 -24.51 23.63 -11.45
CA VAL A 513 -24.30 24.43 -12.67
C VAL A 513 -25.59 24.60 -13.47
N GLU A 514 -26.36 23.51 -13.66
CA GLU A 514 -27.65 23.55 -14.35
C GLU A 514 -28.61 24.53 -13.65
N LYS A 515 -28.79 24.38 -12.34
CA LYS A 515 -29.64 25.28 -11.54
C LYS A 515 -29.19 26.74 -11.58
N LEU A 516 -27.88 27.00 -11.47
CA LEU A 516 -27.34 28.36 -11.55
C LEU A 516 -27.62 29.00 -12.91
N LYS A 517 -27.57 28.24 -14.02
CA LYS A 517 -27.91 28.76 -15.35
C LYS A 517 -29.40 29.09 -15.46
N GLU A 518 -30.27 28.24 -14.92
CA GLU A 518 -31.72 28.46 -14.90
C GLU A 518 -32.09 29.75 -14.15
N GLU A 519 -31.39 30.05 -13.05
CA GLU A 519 -31.59 31.27 -12.26
C GLU A 519 -30.78 32.48 -12.77
N GLY A 520 -30.10 32.36 -13.91
CA GLY A 520 -29.39 33.46 -14.58
C GLY A 520 -27.97 33.75 -14.06
N HIS A 521 -27.44 32.95 -13.14
CA HIS A 521 -26.09 33.05 -12.58
C HIS A 521 -25.01 32.41 -13.50
N THR A 522 -25.02 32.77 -14.77
CA THR A 522 -24.21 32.14 -15.84
C THR A 522 -22.70 32.21 -15.57
N SER A 523 -22.19 33.34 -15.05
CA SER A 523 -20.75 33.51 -14.82
C SER A 523 -20.20 32.60 -13.71
N LEU A 524 -20.95 32.43 -12.62
CA LEU A 524 -20.61 31.45 -11.58
C LEU A 524 -20.71 30.02 -12.12
N ALA A 525 -21.75 29.73 -12.91
CA ALA A 525 -21.92 28.42 -13.52
C ALA A 525 -20.70 28.05 -14.40
N GLU A 526 -20.25 28.95 -15.28
CA GLU A 526 -19.04 28.76 -16.09
C GLU A 526 -17.78 28.56 -15.23
N ALA A 527 -17.64 29.31 -14.14
CA ALA A 527 -16.51 29.17 -13.23
C ALA A 527 -16.48 27.78 -12.59
N ILE A 528 -17.63 27.27 -12.13
CA ILE A 528 -17.77 25.92 -11.58
C ILE A 528 -17.50 24.85 -12.65
N GLU A 529 -17.98 25.03 -13.89
CA GLU A 529 -17.66 24.10 -14.98
C GLU A 529 -16.16 24.00 -15.25
N ASN A 530 -15.44 25.11 -15.19
CA ASN A 530 -13.98 25.11 -15.34
C ASN A 530 -13.30 24.37 -14.19
N MET A 531 -13.78 24.55 -12.95
CA MET A 531 -13.32 23.78 -11.78
C MET A 531 -13.52 22.28 -11.96
N ILE A 532 -14.71 21.87 -12.41
CA ILE A 532 -15.05 20.47 -12.66
C ILE A 532 -14.12 19.89 -13.72
N ALA A 533 -13.89 20.62 -14.82
CA ALA A 533 -13.11 20.16 -15.96
C ALA A 533 -11.64 19.89 -15.62
N CYS A 534 -11.07 20.56 -14.63
CA CYS A 534 -9.67 20.34 -14.21
C CYS A 534 -9.51 19.47 -12.96
N TYR A 535 -10.59 19.13 -12.27
CA TYR A 535 -10.52 18.58 -10.90
C TYR A 535 -9.62 17.35 -10.76
N HIS A 536 -9.57 16.50 -11.79
CA HIS A 536 -8.77 15.27 -11.79
C HIS A 536 -7.47 15.38 -12.58
N LEU A 537 -7.13 16.52 -13.16
CA LEU A 537 -6.07 16.66 -14.20
C LEU A 537 -4.70 17.09 -13.67
N ALA A 538 -4.37 16.81 -12.41
CA ALA A 538 -3.05 17.14 -11.90
C ALA A 538 -1.92 16.49 -12.70
N SER A 539 -0.82 17.23 -12.87
CA SER A 539 0.28 16.87 -13.76
C SER A 539 1.60 17.51 -13.33
N THR A 540 2.71 16.88 -13.71
CA THR A 540 4.05 17.48 -13.60
C THR A 540 4.38 18.19 -14.91
N LEU A 541 4.69 19.48 -14.84
CA LEU A 541 4.99 20.32 -15.98
C LEU A 541 6.43 20.08 -16.49
N PRO A 542 6.78 20.53 -17.72
CA PRO A 542 8.09 20.26 -18.32
C PRO A 542 9.31 20.75 -17.53
N ASP A 543 9.14 21.75 -16.67
CA ASP A 543 10.16 22.26 -15.75
C ASP A 543 10.28 21.47 -14.43
N GLY A 544 9.53 20.37 -14.30
CA GLY A 544 9.47 19.55 -13.09
C GLY A 544 8.48 20.05 -12.03
N THR A 545 7.80 21.18 -12.25
CA THR A 545 6.84 21.72 -11.29
C THR A 545 5.57 20.88 -11.27
N PHE A 546 5.20 20.37 -10.09
CA PHE A 546 3.91 19.71 -9.90
C PHE A 546 2.77 20.73 -9.85
N LEU A 547 1.72 20.52 -10.65
CA LEU A 547 0.54 21.35 -10.71
C LEU A 547 -0.70 20.55 -10.24
N PRO A 548 -1.21 20.81 -9.03
CA PRO A 548 -2.52 20.32 -8.62
C PRO A 548 -3.62 21.12 -9.29
N CYS A 549 -4.73 20.47 -9.60
CA CYS A 549 -5.84 21.09 -10.33
C CYS A 549 -7.17 21.06 -9.56
N SER A 550 -7.23 20.48 -8.36
CA SER A 550 -8.45 20.52 -7.55
C SER A 550 -8.55 21.82 -6.74
N ALA A 551 -9.75 22.41 -6.68
CA ALA A 551 -10.02 23.55 -5.80
C ALA A 551 -9.77 23.22 -4.32
N TRP A 552 -9.93 21.95 -3.95
CA TRP A 552 -9.66 21.46 -2.60
C TRP A 552 -8.21 21.69 -2.18
N THR A 553 -7.26 21.28 -3.02
CA THR A 553 -5.83 21.40 -2.74
C THR A 553 -5.39 22.88 -2.71
N TRP A 554 -5.87 23.70 -3.64
CA TRP A 554 -5.56 25.14 -3.69
C TRP A 554 -6.09 25.90 -2.47
N THR A 555 -7.36 25.69 -2.11
CA THR A 555 -7.98 26.37 -0.96
C THR A 555 -7.36 25.92 0.37
N LEU A 556 -7.00 24.65 0.52
CA LEU A 556 -6.32 24.14 1.71
C LEU A 556 -4.91 24.73 1.88
N HIS A 557 -4.13 24.78 0.80
CA HIS A 557 -2.79 25.39 0.79
C HIS A 557 -2.86 26.85 1.22
N SER A 558 -3.75 27.62 0.59
CA SER A 558 -3.93 29.05 0.87
C SER A 558 -4.42 29.30 2.29
N TYR A 559 -5.37 28.50 2.79
CA TYR A 559 -5.88 28.60 4.15
C TYR A 559 -4.79 28.40 5.21
N ARG A 560 -3.79 27.56 4.93
CA ARG A 560 -2.63 27.34 5.81
C ARG A 560 -1.55 28.41 5.69
N GLY A 561 -1.82 29.50 4.96
CA GLY A 561 -0.85 30.56 4.69
C GLY A 561 0.15 30.23 3.58
N GLY A 562 -0.07 29.13 2.86
CA GLY A 562 0.72 28.76 1.69
C GLY A 562 0.61 29.79 0.58
N LYS A 563 1.74 30.09 -0.07
CA LYS A 563 1.83 30.98 -1.23
C LYS A 563 2.26 30.18 -2.46
N GLY A 564 1.90 30.66 -3.65
CA GLY A 564 2.25 30.01 -4.91
C GLY A 564 1.55 28.67 -5.13
N THR A 565 2.18 27.80 -5.92
CA THR A 565 1.64 26.47 -6.27
C THR A 565 1.64 25.54 -5.05
N PRO A 566 0.53 24.83 -4.78
CA PRO A 566 0.49 23.84 -3.71
C PRO A 566 1.48 22.69 -3.96
N PRO A 567 2.23 22.23 -2.94
CA PRO A 567 3.19 21.13 -3.11
C PRO A 567 2.50 19.77 -3.22
N ALA A 568 3.17 18.80 -3.87
CA ALA A 568 2.63 17.47 -4.13
C ALA A 568 2.19 16.69 -2.88
N PHE A 569 2.89 16.84 -1.75
CA PHE A 569 2.59 16.07 -0.52
C PHE A 569 1.27 16.45 0.16
N ILE A 570 0.61 17.54 -0.24
CA ILE A 570 -0.74 17.89 0.24
C ILE A 570 -1.86 17.57 -0.76
N ALA A 571 -1.50 17.05 -1.95
CA ALA A 571 -2.41 16.78 -3.06
C ALA A 571 -3.05 15.39 -2.98
N TYR A 572 -3.67 15.07 -1.83
CA TYR A 572 -4.25 13.74 -1.61
C TYR A 572 -5.47 13.48 -2.50
N VAL A 573 -6.25 14.52 -2.82
CA VAL A 573 -7.39 14.41 -3.74
C VAL A 573 -6.92 13.97 -5.11
N GLU A 574 -5.85 14.59 -5.61
CA GLU A 574 -5.22 14.26 -6.87
C GLU A 574 -4.65 12.83 -6.88
N ARG A 575 -3.93 12.45 -5.80
CA ARG A 575 -3.38 11.11 -5.61
C ARG A 575 -4.46 10.04 -5.64
N ASP A 576 -5.51 10.21 -4.83
CA ASP A 576 -6.56 9.22 -4.66
C ASP A 576 -7.40 9.13 -5.95
N TRP A 577 -7.58 10.24 -6.66
CA TRP A 577 -8.25 10.24 -7.96
C TRP A 577 -7.49 9.49 -9.04
N ALA A 578 -6.18 9.74 -9.16
CA ALA A 578 -5.36 9.07 -10.15
C ALA A 578 -5.19 7.57 -9.81
N THR A 579 -5.10 7.24 -8.52
CA THR A 579 -5.10 5.84 -8.05
C THR A 579 -6.43 5.15 -8.37
N ARG A 580 -7.56 5.83 -8.16
CA ARG A 580 -8.88 5.32 -8.55
C ARG A 580 -9.00 5.10 -10.05
N ASP A 581 -8.48 6.02 -10.87
CA ASP A 581 -8.49 5.88 -12.34
C ASP A 581 -7.72 4.65 -12.81
N LEU A 582 -6.61 4.32 -12.14
CA LEU A 582 -5.85 3.08 -12.37
C LEU A 582 -6.65 1.85 -11.94
N LEU A 583 -7.26 1.90 -10.76
CA LEU A 583 -8.09 0.82 -10.25
C LEU A 583 -9.28 0.53 -11.17
N ASP A 584 -9.95 1.57 -11.68
CA ASP A 584 -11.05 1.47 -12.65
C ASP A 584 -10.60 0.77 -13.94
N GLU A 585 -9.39 1.06 -14.42
CA GLU A 585 -8.80 0.41 -15.59
C GLU A 585 -8.47 -1.07 -15.32
N ILE A 586 -7.85 -1.36 -14.18
CA ILE A 586 -7.55 -2.73 -13.75
C ILE A 586 -8.85 -3.53 -13.61
N PHE A 587 -9.86 -2.99 -12.95
CA PHE A 587 -11.12 -3.68 -12.68
C PHE A 587 -11.90 -3.94 -13.96
N ARG A 588 -11.91 -2.98 -14.89
CA ARG A 588 -12.50 -3.19 -16.20
C ARG A 588 -11.82 -4.32 -16.98
N ARG A 589 -10.48 -4.41 -16.92
CA ARG A 589 -9.74 -5.51 -17.55
C ARG A 589 -9.99 -6.84 -16.83
N ALA A 590 -10.15 -6.81 -15.51
CA ALA A 590 -10.45 -7.98 -14.70
C ALA A 590 -11.90 -8.45 -14.81
N GLY A 591 -12.82 -7.62 -15.32
CA GLY A 591 -14.25 -7.90 -15.36
C GLY A 591 -14.99 -7.64 -14.05
N ILE A 592 -14.38 -6.88 -13.13
CA ILE A 592 -14.96 -6.52 -11.83
C ILE A 592 -15.79 -5.24 -11.98
N SER A 593 -17.02 -5.27 -11.47
CA SER A 593 -17.93 -4.12 -11.52
C SER A 593 -17.64 -3.08 -10.43
N GLU A 594 -18.07 -1.83 -10.66
CA GLU A 594 -17.99 -0.78 -9.64
C GLU A 594 -18.85 -1.11 -8.41
N GLU A 595 -19.99 -1.78 -8.62
CA GLU A 595 -20.88 -2.20 -7.52
C GLU A 595 -20.21 -3.24 -6.61
N GLU A 596 -19.46 -4.19 -7.17
CA GLU A 596 -18.69 -5.16 -6.39
C GLU A 596 -17.60 -4.48 -5.56
N LEU A 597 -16.91 -3.51 -6.14
CA LEU A 597 -15.91 -2.72 -5.42
C LEU A 597 -16.53 -1.95 -4.25
N ASP A 598 -17.63 -1.23 -4.49
CA ASP A 598 -18.31 -0.45 -3.46
C ASP A 598 -18.82 -1.35 -2.32
N LYS A 599 -19.30 -2.56 -2.64
CA LYS A 599 -19.67 -3.59 -1.65
C LYS A 599 -18.48 -4.07 -0.83
N THR A 600 -17.35 -4.37 -1.47
CA THR A 600 -16.13 -4.82 -0.78
C THR A 600 -15.57 -3.73 0.13
N VAL A 601 -15.47 -2.49 -0.36
CA VAL A 601 -15.05 -1.32 0.45
C VAL A 601 -15.95 -1.16 1.68
N THR A 602 -17.27 -1.22 1.48
CA THR A 602 -18.25 -1.11 2.57
C THR A 602 -18.09 -2.25 3.59
N GLU A 603 -17.87 -3.49 3.16
CA GLU A 603 -17.68 -4.63 4.05
C GLU A 603 -16.36 -4.57 4.84
N LEU A 604 -15.28 -4.07 4.24
CA LEU A 604 -14.01 -3.85 4.94
C LEU A 604 -14.16 -2.78 6.02
N ILE A 605 -14.73 -1.63 5.69
CA ILE A 605 -15.01 -0.55 6.65
C ILE A 605 -15.91 -1.07 7.78
N ARG A 606 -16.96 -1.84 7.46
CA ARG A 606 -17.84 -2.48 8.44
C ARG A 606 -17.07 -3.35 9.44
N ARG A 607 -16.01 -4.04 8.98
CA ARG A 607 -15.17 -4.93 9.78
C ARG A 607 -14.04 -4.21 10.53
N GLY A 608 -13.86 -2.90 10.34
CA GLY A 608 -12.71 -2.15 10.89
C GLY A 608 -11.41 -2.53 10.18
N LYS A 609 -11.50 -2.82 8.88
CA LYS A 609 -10.42 -3.21 7.97
C LYS A 609 -10.22 -2.16 6.87
N GLU A 610 -10.57 -0.91 7.14
CA GLU A 610 -10.40 0.22 6.24
C GLU A 610 -8.97 0.48 5.72
N PRO A 611 -7.87 0.09 6.42
CA PRO A 611 -6.51 0.24 5.89
C PRO A 611 -6.14 -0.88 4.92
N GLU A 612 -6.94 -1.95 4.80
CA GLU A 612 -6.62 -3.07 3.92
C GLU A 612 -6.59 -2.62 2.46
N ASN A 613 -5.56 -3.08 1.76
CA ASN A 613 -5.36 -2.81 0.35
C ASN A 613 -6.42 -3.58 -0.46
N ILE A 614 -7.23 -2.86 -1.22
CA ILE A 614 -8.33 -3.41 -2.02
C ILE A 614 -7.84 -4.42 -3.05
N VAL A 615 -6.66 -4.19 -3.66
CA VAL A 615 -6.14 -5.09 -4.69
C VAL A 615 -5.88 -6.48 -4.12
N LYS A 616 -5.39 -6.57 -2.89
CA LYS A 616 -5.19 -7.87 -2.23
C LYS A 616 -6.49 -8.65 -2.08
N GLN A 617 -7.61 -7.98 -1.81
CA GLN A 617 -8.90 -8.68 -1.62
C GLN A 617 -9.47 -9.31 -2.90
N PHE A 618 -9.06 -8.82 -4.06
CA PHE A 618 -9.57 -9.29 -5.35
C PHE A 618 -8.59 -10.21 -6.08
N PHE A 619 -7.30 -10.17 -5.73
CA PHE A 619 -6.23 -10.83 -6.49
C PHE A 619 -5.27 -11.68 -5.64
N GLU A 620 -5.44 -11.72 -4.31
CA GLU A 620 -4.82 -12.68 -3.38
C GLU A 620 -5.93 -13.49 -2.69
#